data_AF-A0A9E2YA07-F1
#
_entry.id   AF-A0A9E2YA07-F1
#
_cell.length_a   1.000
_cell.length_b   1.000
_cell.length_c   1.000
_cell.angle_alpha   90.00
_cell.angle_beta   90.00
_cell.angle_gamma   90.00
#
_symmetry.space_group_name_H-M   'P 1'
#
loop_
_entity.id
_entity.type
_entity.pdbx_description
1 polymer ?
#
loop_
_entity_poly.entity_id
_entity_poly.type
_entity_poly.pdbx_seq_one_letter_code
_entity_poly.pdbx_strand_id
1 'polypeptide(L)'
;MTLALDNPAKPHLKRWTKAEFNEAVDRGWFVWDRRVFLFRGELIELPPMGSLHAFGISNLNDWLTETFKRPHRIRIQSPFDAPGESMPEPDGAVVTHEQMRRRPHPNQALLLIEVADSSIELDREKAFEYAAAGVPEYWIVN
;
A
#
# COMPACT_ATOMS: atom_id res chain seq x y z
N MET A 1 -31.81 44.79 -4.81
CA MET A 1 -31.67 43.33 -4.86
C MET A 1 -30.24 43.04 -5.30
N THR A 2 -29.33 42.90 -4.35
CA THR A 2 -27.91 42.71 -4.63
C THR A 2 -27.67 41.22 -4.85
N LEU A 3 -27.38 40.83 -6.10
CA LEU A 3 -26.90 39.49 -6.41
C LEU A 3 -25.57 39.32 -5.69
N ALA A 4 -25.56 38.49 -4.64
CA ALA A 4 -24.32 37.97 -4.09
C ALA A 4 -23.67 37.16 -5.22
N LEU A 5 -22.61 37.71 -5.80
CA LEU A 5 -21.76 36.95 -6.71
C LEU A 5 -21.15 35.83 -5.87
N ASP A 6 -21.55 34.59 -6.15
CA ASP A 6 -20.91 33.40 -5.61
C ASP A 6 -19.39 33.55 -5.79
N ASN A 7 -18.67 33.58 -4.68
CA ASN A 7 -17.22 33.66 -4.69
C ASN A 7 -16.68 32.44 -5.44
N PRO A 8 -16.01 32.58 -6.60
CA PRO A 8 -15.56 31.42 -7.36
C PRO A 8 -14.57 30.64 -6.50
N ALA A 9 -14.85 29.34 -6.31
CA ALA A 9 -14.01 28.47 -5.52
C ALA A 9 -12.55 28.55 -6.02
N LYS A 10 -11.61 28.79 -5.10
CA LYS A 10 -10.19 28.85 -5.44
C LYS A 10 -9.69 27.44 -5.82
N PRO A 11 -8.79 27.33 -6.82
CA PRO A 11 -8.12 26.07 -7.09
C PRO A 11 -7.43 25.53 -5.84
N HIS A 12 -7.54 24.22 -5.60
CA HIS A 12 -6.89 23.52 -4.50
C HIS A 12 -6.48 22.12 -4.96
N LEU A 13 -5.50 21.53 -4.28
CA LEU A 13 -5.11 20.15 -4.51
C LEU A 13 -6.25 19.22 -4.08
N LYS A 14 -6.68 18.34 -4.97
CA LYS A 14 -7.65 17.28 -4.66
C LYS A 14 -6.91 16.10 -4.03
N ARG A 15 -7.28 15.74 -2.80
CA ARG A 15 -6.91 14.44 -2.21
C ARG A 15 -7.86 13.36 -2.71
N TRP A 16 -7.30 12.20 -3.00
CA TRP A 16 -8.05 11.01 -3.39
C TRP A 16 -8.55 10.28 -2.15
N THR A 17 -9.78 9.79 -2.22
CA THR A 17 -10.29 8.80 -1.28
C THR A 17 -9.98 7.38 -1.79
N LYS A 18 -9.98 6.40 -0.90
CA LYS A 18 -9.91 4.98 -1.23
C LYS A 18 -11.04 4.54 -2.14
N ALA A 19 -12.23 5.11 -1.96
CA ALA A 19 -13.38 4.78 -2.81
C ALA A 19 -13.10 5.21 -4.25
N GLU A 20 -12.61 6.43 -4.46
CA GLU A 20 -12.22 6.92 -5.80
C GLU A 20 -11.05 6.13 -6.38
N PHE A 21 -10.04 5.81 -5.56
CA PHE A 21 -8.90 5.01 -6.00
C PHE A 21 -9.31 3.61 -6.45
N ASN A 22 -10.09 2.89 -5.64
CA ASN A 22 -10.58 1.55 -5.99
C ASN A 22 -11.49 1.59 -7.21
N GLU A 23 -12.36 2.59 -7.34
CA GLU A 23 -13.21 2.76 -8.53
C GLU A 23 -12.37 2.98 -9.81
N ALA A 24 -11.30 3.78 -9.73
CA ALA A 24 -10.38 3.99 -10.84
C ALA A 24 -9.61 2.70 -11.20
N VAL A 25 -9.17 1.93 -10.21
CA VAL A 25 -8.54 0.61 -10.40
C VAL A 25 -9.50 -0.35 -11.10
N ASP A 26 -10.75 -0.47 -10.61
CA ASP A 26 -11.77 -1.37 -11.17
C ASP A 26 -12.14 -1.00 -12.61
N ARG A 27 -12.05 0.29 -12.96
CA ARG A 27 -12.26 0.80 -14.32
C ARG A 27 -11.01 0.73 -15.22
N GLY A 28 -9.87 0.25 -14.70
CA GLY A 28 -8.62 0.09 -15.45
C GLY A 28 -7.94 1.40 -15.83
N TRP A 29 -8.04 2.44 -15.01
CA TRP A 29 -7.43 3.75 -15.30
C TRP A 29 -5.90 3.73 -15.25
N PHE A 30 -5.32 2.85 -14.45
CA PHE A 30 -3.87 2.73 -14.30
C PHE A 30 -3.34 1.63 -15.24
N VAL A 31 -2.30 1.96 -16.00
CA VAL A 31 -1.70 1.07 -16.99
C VAL A 31 -0.89 -0.02 -16.28
N TRP A 32 -0.94 -1.26 -16.78
CA TRP A 32 -0.31 -2.43 -16.16
C TRP A 32 1.21 -2.32 -15.93
N ASP A 33 1.92 -1.45 -16.65
CA ASP A 33 3.36 -1.25 -16.53
C ASP A 33 3.75 -0.20 -15.47
N ARG A 34 2.76 0.54 -14.94
CA ARG A 34 2.97 1.62 -13.97
C ARG A 34 2.14 1.36 -12.74
N ARG A 35 2.77 0.71 -11.76
CA ARG A 35 2.14 0.44 -10.46
C ARG A 35 1.87 1.76 -9.75
N VAL A 36 0.64 1.94 -9.27
CA VAL A 36 0.22 3.10 -8.50
C VAL A 36 -0.41 2.61 -7.21
N PHE A 37 -0.08 3.25 -6.10
CA PHE A 37 -0.76 3.03 -4.83
C PHE A 37 -1.22 4.36 -4.22
N LEU A 38 -2.17 4.27 -3.29
CA LEU A 38 -2.70 5.43 -2.57
C LEU A 38 -1.93 5.64 -1.26
N PHE A 39 -1.44 6.84 -0.99
CA PHE A 39 -0.78 7.18 0.27
C PHE A 39 -1.22 8.57 0.76
N ARG A 40 -1.90 8.64 1.90
CA ARG A 40 -2.41 9.89 2.50
C ARG A 40 -3.24 10.74 1.51
N GLY A 41 -4.01 10.08 0.66
CA GLY A 41 -4.81 10.69 -0.40
C GLY A 41 -4.02 11.17 -1.61
N GLU A 42 -2.77 10.73 -1.76
CA GLU A 42 -1.92 10.96 -2.93
C GLU A 42 -1.75 9.68 -3.75
N LEU A 43 -1.74 9.81 -5.07
CA LEU A 43 -1.39 8.71 -5.96
C LEU A 43 0.14 8.68 -6.11
N ILE A 44 0.74 7.59 -5.67
CA ILE A 44 2.18 7.36 -5.76
C ILE A 44 2.44 6.39 -6.90
N GLU A 45 3.14 6.85 -7.93
CA GLU A 45 3.60 6.01 -9.04
C GLU A 45 4.95 5.38 -8.67
N LEU A 46 5.03 4.05 -8.77
CA LEU A 46 6.26 3.30 -8.55
C LEU A 46 6.98 3.11 -9.89
N PRO A 47 8.31 3.28 -9.92
CA PRO A 47 9.09 2.96 -11.10
C PRO A 47 9.00 1.46 -11.44
N PRO A 48 9.31 1.07 -12.68
CA PRO A 48 9.47 -0.33 -13.02
C PRO A 48 10.45 -1.03 -12.06
N MET A 49 10.10 -2.26 -11.67
CA MET A 49 10.89 -3.02 -10.70
C MET A 49 12.27 -3.36 -11.26
N GLY A 50 13.32 -2.91 -10.58
CA GLY A 50 14.71 -3.23 -10.91
C GLY A 50 15.08 -4.69 -10.61
N SER A 51 16.14 -5.20 -11.25
CA SER A 51 16.55 -6.60 -11.13
C SER A 51 16.99 -7.00 -9.72
N LEU A 52 17.73 -6.15 -9.01
CA LEU A 52 18.17 -6.40 -7.64
C LEU A 52 16.98 -6.48 -6.68
N HIS A 53 16.03 -5.55 -6.81
CA HIS A 53 14.81 -5.56 -6.01
C HIS A 53 13.98 -6.82 -6.33
N ALA A 54 13.79 -7.18 -7.61
CA ALA A 54 13.10 -8.41 -8.00
C ALA A 54 13.75 -9.68 -7.39
N PHE A 55 15.08 -9.74 -7.35
CA PHE A 55 15.81 -10.81 -6.70
C PHE A 55 15.58 -10.83 -5.18
N GLY A 56 15.61 -9.66 -4.53
CA GLY A 56 15.28 -9.50 -3.12
C GLY A 56 13.86 -9.99 -2.78
N ILE A 57 12.86 -9.61 -3.58
CA ILE A 57 11.47 -10.08 -3.43
C ILE A 57 11.36 -11.60 -3.56
N SER A 58 12.11 -12.19 -4.49
CA SER A 58 12.10 -13.64 -4.71
C SER A 58 12.62 -14.39 -3.47
N ASN A 59 13.79 -13.97 -2.95
CA ASN A 59 14.36 -14.55 -1.73
C ASN A 59 13.46 -14.31 -0.51
N LEU A 60 12.85 -13.12 -0.41
CA LEU A 60 11.91 -12.77 0.65
C LEU A 60 10.70 -13.71 0.64
N ASN A 61 10.12 -13.95 -0.54
CA ASN A 61 8.98 -14.84 -0.69
C ASN A 61 9.33 -16.29 -0.30
N ASP A 62 10.48 -16.78 -0.74
CA ASP A 62 10.95 -18.12 -0.38
C ASP A 62 11.12 -18.25 1.14
N TRP A 63 11.82 -17.30 1.77
CA TRP A 63 11.99 -17.28 3.22
C TRP A 63 10.67 -17.19 3.99
N LEU A 64 9.74 -16.33 3.56
CA LEU A 64 8.43 -16.16 4.21
C LEU A 64 7.60 -17.44 4.11
N THR A 65 7.56 -18.08 2.93
CA THR A 65 6.79 -19.30 2.72
C THR A 65 7.39 -20.51 3.42
N GLU A 66 8.70 -20.56 3.60
CA GLU A 66 9.40 -21.56 4.43
C GLU A 66 9.11 -21.37 5.92
N THR A 67 9.19 -20.12 6.40
CA THR A 67 9.07 -19.77 7.82
C THR A 67 7.63 -19.84 8.32
N PHE A 68 6.68 -19.28 7.56
CA PHE A 68 5.28 -19.18 7.99
C PHE A 68 4.40 -20.18 7.26
N LYS A 69 3.87 -21.15 8.02
CA LYS A 69 2.88 -22.13 7.53
C LYS A 69 1.46 -21.75 7.99
N ARG A 70 0.47 -22.60 7.72
CA ARG A 70 -0.89 -22.42 8.26
C ARG A 70 -0.83 -22.22 9.79
N PRO A 71 -1.64 -21.33 10.37
CA PRO A 71 -2.78 -20.61 9.79
C PRO A 71 -2.43 -19.25 9.13
N HIS A 72 -1.17 -19.01 8.80
CA HIS A 72 -0.72 -17.80 8.14
C HIS A 72 -0.89 -17.87 6.61
N ARG A 73 -0.93 -16.70 5.99
CA ARG A 73 -0.96 -16.48 4.54
C ARG A 73 0.07 -15.40 4.22
N ILE A 74 0.94 -15.73 3.27
CA ILE A 74 1.89 -14.78 2.70
C ILE A 74 1.21 -13.98 1.59
N ARG A 75 1.45 -12.68 1.55
CA ARG A 75 1.12 -11.79 0.44
C ARG A 75 2.39 -11.07 0.00
N ILE A 76 2.63 -11.06 -1.30
CA ILE A 76 3.78 -10.38 -1.92
C ILE A 76 3.22 -9.25 -2.77
N GLN A 77 3.80 -8.06 -2.65
CA GLN A 77 3.48 -6.88 -3.47
C GLN A 77 1.98 -6.70 -3.70
N SER A 78 1.23 -6.67 -2.59
CA SER A 78 -0.23 -6.71 -2.59
C SER A 78 -0.81 -5.59 -1.74
N PRO A 79 -1.93 -4.95 -2.12
CA PRO A 79 -2.44 -3.81 -1.36
C PRO A 79 -2.84 -4.19 0.08
N PHE A 80 -2.48 -3.31 1.01
CA PHE A 80 -2.81 -3.34 2.43
C PHE A 80 -3.68 -2.12 2.77
N ASP A 81 -4.84 -2.36 3.39
CA ASP A 81 -5.82 -1.30 3.68
C ASP A 81 -5.50 -0.59 5.01
N ALA A 82 -4.43 0.20 5.03
CA ALA A 82 -3.96 0.95 6.20
C ALA A 82 -4.97 2.03 6.63
N PRO A 83 -5.03 2.48 7.89
CA PRO A 83 -5.92 3.57 8.31
C PRO A 83 -5.75 4.87 7.49
N GLY A 84 -6.82 5.67 7.41
CA GLY A 84 -6.87 6.89 6.60
C GLY A 84 -7.06 6.60 5.11
N GLU A 85 -6.68 7.55 4.25
CA GLU A 85 -6.71 7.41 2.79
C GLU A 85 -5.38 6.85 2.26
N SER A 86 -4.99 5.69 2.77
CA SER A 86 -3.74 5.00 2.41
C SER A 86 -3.99 3.52 2.11
N MET A 87 -3.49 3.05 0.97
CA MET A 87 -3.48 1.64 0.53
C MET A 87 -2.12 1.26 -0.06
N PRO A 88 -1.04 1.24 0.74
CA PRO A 88 0.29 0.85 0.25
C PRO A 88 0.33 -0.62 -0.18
N GLU A 89 1.32 -0.96 -1.01
CA GLU A 89 1.60 -2.33 -1.46
C GLU A 89 2.92 -2.83 -0.88
N PRO A 90 2.95 -3.31 0.37
CA PRO A 90 4.16 -3.83 0.98
C PRO A 90 4.75 -4.99 0.15
N ASP A 91 6.06 -5.04 0.09
CA ASP A 91 6.80 -6.08 -0.62
C ASP A 91 6.56 -7.49 -0.07
N GLY A 92 6.45 -7.60 1.25
CA GLY A 92 6.06 -8.83 1.94
C GLY A 92 5.09 -8.57 3.09
N ALA A 93 4.10 -9.44 3.25
CA ALA A 93 3.17 -9.40 4.37
C ALA A 93 2.83 -10.80 4.88
N VAL A 94 2.83 -10.95 6.21
CA VAL A 94 2.30 -12.12 6.91
C VAL A 94 0.95 -11.73 7.52
N VAL A 95 -0.11 -12.36 7.04
CA VAL A 95 -1.46 -12.21 7.59
C VAL A 95 -2.02 -13.56 8.00
N THR A 96 -3.12 -13.57 8.74
CA THR A 96 -3.85 -14.79 9.08
C THR A 96 -4.90 -15.11 8.01
N HIS A 97 -5.24 -16.39 7.88
CA HIS A 97 -6.36 -16.80 7.03
C HIS A 97 -7.70 -16.16 7.45
N GLU A 98 -7.87 -15.81 8.72
CA GLU A 98 -9.06 -15.13 9.22
C GLU A 98 -9.15 -13.69 8.68
N GLN A 99 -8.04 -12.93 8.75
CA GLN A 99 -7.96 -11.57 8.20
C GLN A 99 -8.30 -11.56 6.70
N MET A 100 -7.83 -12.55 5.95
CA MET A 100 -8.11 -12.71 4.52
C MET A 100 -9.56 -13.03 4.17
N ARG A 101 -10.32 -13.67 5.07
CA ARG A 101 -11.73 -14.02 4.80
C ARG A 101 -12.67 -12.84 4.90
N ARG A 102 -12.30 -11.83 5.69
CA ARG A 102 -13.19 -10.69 5.97
C ARG A 102 -13.19 -9.67 4.84
N ARG A 103 -12.05 -9.50 4.14
CA ARG A 103 -11.85 -8.42 3.15
C ARG A 103 -10.85 -8.87 2.07
N PRO A 104 -10.97 -8.41 0.81
CA PRO A 104 -9.97 -8.69 -0.23
C PRO A 104 -8.56 -8.18 0.12
N HIS A 105 -8.50 -6.98 0.72
CA HIS A 105 -7.27 -6.37 1.24
C HIS A 105 -7.34 -6.30 2.77
N PRO A 106 -6.42 -6.98 3.48
CA PRO A 106 -6.38 -6.96 4.92
C PRO A 106 -5.99 -5.57 5.40
N ASN A 107 -6.55 -5.15 6.53
CA ASN A 107 -6.20 -3.93 7.25
C ASN A 107 -5.41 -4.22 8.53
N GLN A 108 -4.99 -5.47 8.71
CA GLN A 108 -4.19 -5.95 9.83
C GLN A 108 -3.21 -7.00 9.32
N ALA A 109 -2.01 -7.01 9.89
CA ALA A 109 -0.96 -7.97 9.57
C ALA A 109 -0.15 -8.27 10.84
N LEU A 110 0.54 -9.42 10.83
CA LEU A 110 1.50 -9.78 11.88
C LEU A 110 2.89 -9.21 11.58
N LEU A 111 3.22 -9.09 10.29
CA LEU A 111 4.50 -8.59 9.81
C LEU A 111 4.28 -7.94 8.44
N LEU A 112 4.83 -6.74 8.27
CA LEU A 112 4.97 -6.07 6.97
C LEU A 112 6.46 -5.81 6.69
N ILE A 113 6.87 -5.95 5.44
CA ILE A 113 8.26 -5.84 5.02
C ILE A 113 8.32 -5.01 3.74
N GLU A 114 9.25 -4.06 3.67
CA GLU A 114 9.67 -3.38 2.43
C GLU A 114 11.12 -3.73 2.12
N VAL A 115 11.45 -3.92 0.84
CA VAL A 115 12.80 -4.12 0.33
C VAL A 115 13.27 -2.80 -0.31
N ALA A 116 13.97 -1.99 0.47
CA ALA A 116 14.30 -0.63 0.07
C ALA A 116 15.68 -0.54 -0.60
N ASP A 117 15.73 0.12 -1.76
CA ASP A 117 16.96 0.65 -2.36
C ASP A 117 16.90 2.18 -2.35
N SER A 118 16.25 2.76 -3.36
CA SER A 118 16.01 4.21 -3.45
C SER A 118 14.73 4.69 -2.73
N SER A 119 13.88 3.77 -2.26
CA SER A 119 12.58 4.07 -1.62
C SER A 119 12.64 4.25 -0.10
N ILE A 120 13.83 4.19 0.51
CA ILE A 120 14.01 4.11 1.97
C ILE A 120 13.25 5.18 2.76
N GLU A 121 13.21 6.43 2.28
CA GLU A 121 12.51 7.50 3.01
C GLU A 121 10.99 7.34 2.94
N LEU A 122 10.46 6.96 1.78
CA LEU A 122 9.03 6.65 1.63
C LEU A 122 8.64 5.45 2.50
N ASP A 123 9.49 4.42 2.56
CA ASP A 123 9.23 3.23 3.38
C ASP A 123 9.25 3.56 4.88
N ARG A 124 10.16 4.43 5.33
CA ARG A 124 10.13 4.95 6.70
C ARG A 124 8.85 5.72 7.00
N GLU A 125 8.33 6.48 6.04
CA GLU A 125 7.06 7.17 6.23
C GLU A 125 5.89 6.21 6.45
N LYS A 126 5.84 5.08 5.71
CA LYS A 126 4.78 4.08 5.84
C LYS A 126 4.70 3.44 7.24
N ALA A 127 5.79 3.50 8.01
CA ALA A 127 5.83 2.95 9.37
C ALA A 127 4.71 3.52 10.27
N PHE A 128 4.36 4.79 10.10
CA PHE A 128 3.29 5.42 10.88
C PHE A 128 1.92 4.82 10.56
N GLU A 129 1.60 4.59 9.29
CA GLU A 129 0.36 3.98 8.84
C GLU A 129 0.26 2.51 9.28
N TYR A 130 1.37 1.78 9.20
CA TYR A 130 1.43 0.39 9.64
C TYR A 130 1.28 0.28 11.16
N ALA A 131 1.92 1.16 11.93
CA ALA A 131 1.74 1.24 13.37
C ALA A 131 0.30 1.62 13.75
N ALA A 132 -0.31 2.58 13.03
CA ALA A 132 -1.71 2.96 13.23
C ALA A 132 -2.69 1.80 12.93
N ALA A 133 -2.32 0.89 12.02
CA ALA A 133 -3.07 -0.33 11.75
C ALA A 133 -2.90 -1.41 12.83
N GLY A 134 -2.04 -1.17 13.83
CA GLY A 134 -1.71 -2.12 14.88
C GLY A 134 -0.82 -3.26 14.43
N VAL A 135 -0.03 -3.07 13.36
CA VAL A 135 0.96 -4.07 12.92
C VAL A 135 2.10 -4.10 13.94
N PRO A 136 2.39 -5.26 14.54
CA PRO A 136 3.37 -5.33 15.63
C PRO A 136 4.81 -5.31 15.13
N GLU A 137 5.06 -5.77 13.90
CA GLU A 137 6.40 -5.86 13.31
C GLU A 137 6.41 -5.22 11.91
N TYR A 138 7.31 -4.27 11.71
CA TYR A 138 7.54 -3.63 10.41
C TYR A 138 9.03 -3.58 10.12
N TRP A 139 9.46 -4.22 9.03
CA TRP A 139 10.86 -4.32 8.64
C TRP A 139 11.13 -3.59 7.34
N ILE A 140 12.28 -2.93 7.28
CA ILE A 140 12.85 -2.45 6.02
C ILE A 140 14.18 -3.18 5.84
N VAL A 141 14.31 -3.87 4.71
CA VAL A 141 15.53 -4.60 4.33
C VAL A 141 16.25 -3.76 3.28
N ASN A 142 17.51 -3.38 3.55
CA ASN A 142 18.34 -2.59 2.64
C ASN A 142 19.77 -3.14 2.50
#